data_AF-A0A545ASH4-F1
#
_entry.id   AF-A0A545ASH4-F1
#
_cell.length_a   1.000
_cell.length_b   1.000
_cell.length_c   1.000
_cell.angle_alpha   90.00
_cell.angle_beta   90.00
_cell.angle_gamma   90.00
#
_symmetry.space_group_name_H-M   'P 1'
#
loop_
_entity.id
_entity.type
_entity.pdbx_description
1 polymer ?
#
loop_
_entity_poly.entity_id
_entity_poly.type
_entity_poly.pdbx_seq_one_letter_code
_entity_poly.pdbx_strand_id
1 'polypeptide(L)'
;MAALGVAQAALVAALVAGGPLPSGFDATRVDAARRALLRKRAGEVGKAWPLLAGSLGPAYLPRFVQWAAGRPPAGSYADGLAFAHHLRAANELPDLAREELEAREPKAPIRRWFKRRPIR
;
A
#
# COMPACT_ATOMS: atom_id res chain seq x y z
N MET A 1 -10.88 12.24 -33.29
CA MET A 1 -10.15 12.75 -32.10
C MET A 1 -10.52 12.06 -30.79
N ALA A 2 -11.71 11.47 -30.63
CA ALA A 2 -12.12 10.78 -29.39
C ALA A 2 -11.30 9.50 -29.06
N ALA A 3 -10.76 8.80 -30.07
CA ALA A 3 -10.03 7.54 -29.88
C ALA A 3 -8.72 7.67 -29.11
N LEU A 4 -8.04 8.83 -29.19
CA LEU A 4 -6.76 9.06 -28.52
C LEU A 4 -6.91 9.22 -26.99
N GLY A 5 -7.95 9.94 -26.54
CA GLY A 5 -8.22 10.14 -25.12
C GLY A 5 -8.63 8.84 -24.41
N VAL A 6 -9.39 7.97 -25.09
CA VAL A 6 -9.77 6.65 -24.58
C VAL A 6 -8.54 5.73 -24.47
N ALA A 7 -7.64 5.74 -25.47
CA ALA A 7 -6.40 4.98 -25.43
C ALA A 7 -5.43 5.47 -24.34
N GLN A 8 -5.35 6.78 -24.10
CA GLN A 8 -4.55 7.35 -23.02
C GLN A 8 -5.10 6.98 -21.63
N ALA A 9 -6.42 7.05 -21.42
CA ALA A 9 -7.03 6.63 -20.17
C ALA A 9 -6.85 5.12 -19.90
N ALA A 10 -6.97 4.30 -20.95
CA ALA A 10 -6.71 2.87 -20.87
C ALA A 10 -5.24 2.55 -20.54
N LEU A 11 -4.28 3.31 -21.10
CA LEU A 11 -2.87 3.19 -20.76
C LEU A 11 -2.61 3.58 -19.29
N VAL A 12 -3.21 4.67 -18.81
CA VAL A 12 -3.09 5.08 -17.40
C VAL A 12 -3.68 4.01 -16.47
N ALA A 13 -4.86 3.47 -16.79
CA ALA A 13 -5.46 2.37 -16.03
C ALA A 13 -4.59 1.10 -16.08
N ALA A 14 -4.02 0.75 -17.24
CA ALA A 14 -3.10 -0.39 -17.37
C ALA A 14 -1.83 -0.19 -16.54
N LEU A 15 -1.23 1.00 -16.57
CA LEU A 15 -0.05 1.36 -15.78
C LEU A 15 -0.31 1.36 -14.27
N VAL A 16 -1.48 1.85 -13.86
CA VAL A 16 -1.82 2.06 -12.44
C VAL A 16 -2.45 0.84 -11.79
N ALA A 17 -3.29 0.09 -12.52
CA ALA A 17 -4.08 -1.03 -12.00
C ALA A 17 -3.70 -2.41 -12.55
N GLY A 18 -2.76 -2.50 -13.51
CA GLY A 18 -2.30 -3.80 -14.04
C GLY A 18 -3.16 -4.41 -15.16
N GLY A 19 -3.94 -3.59 -15.87
CA GLY A 19 -4.77 -4.02 -17.00
C GLY A 19 -4.01 -4.43 -18.28
N PRO A 20 -4.69 -5.05 -19.25
CA PRO A 20 -4.11 -5.50 -20.51
C PRO A 20 -3.50 -4.34 -21.30
N LEU A 21 -2.35 -4.59 -21.91
CA LEU A 21 -1.63 -3.59 -22.69
C LEU A 21 -2.38 -3.30 -24.00
N PRO A 22 -2.68 -2.03 -24.33
CA PRO A 22 -3.25 -1.69 -25.63
C PRO A 22 -2.28 -2.04 -26.76
N SER A 23 -2.81 -2.48 -27.91
CA SER A 23 -2.00 -2.77 -29.10
C SER A 23 -1.18 -1.56 -29.53
N GLY A 24 0.10 -1.77 -29.87
CA GLY A 24 1.01 -0.72 -30.35
C GLY A 24 1.93 -0.11 -29.29
N PHE A 25 1.82 -0.53 -28.02
CA PHE A 25 2.76 -0.13 -26.98
C PHE A 25 3.86 -1.18 -26.76
N ASP A 26 5.08 -0.70 -26.50
CA ASP A 26 6.22 -1.55 -26.13
C ASP A 26 6.04 -2.07 -24.71
N ALA A 27 5.84 -3.38 -24.57
CA ALA A 27 5.62 -4.05 -23.28
C ALA A 27 6.78 -3.85 -22.30
N THR A 28 8.02 -3.82 -22.79
CA THR A 28 9.23 -3.64 -21.97
C THR A 28 9.27 -2.23 -21.39
N ARG A 29 8.97 -1.21 -22.21
CA ARG A 29 8.92 0.19 -21.77
C ARG A 29 7.80 0.42 -20.77
N VAL A 30 6.65 -0.20 -20.99
CA VAL A 30 5.49 -0.10 -20.08
C VAL A 30 5.78 -0.77 -18.74
N ASP A 31 6.44 -1.92 -18.75
CA ASP A 31 6.86 -2.60 -17.54
C ASP A 31 7.96 -1.82 -16.79
N ALA A 32 8.90 -1.18 -17.50
CA ALA A 32 9.85 -0.26 -16.91
C ALA A 32 9.16 0.93 -16.21
N ALA A 33 8.16 1.54 -16.86
CA ALA A 33 7.36 2.61 -16.29
C ALA A 33 6.56 2.14 -15.06
N ARG A 34 5.94 0.95 -15.11
CA ARG A 34 5.23 0.34 -13.98
C ARG A 34 6.17 0.19 -12.77
N ARG A 35 7.37 -0.37 -12.97
CA ARG A 35 8.35 -0.52 -11.89
C ARG A 35 8.80 0.84 -11.33
N ALA A 36 9.00 1.85 -12.17
CA ALA A 36 9.35 3.19 -11.71
C ALA A 36 8.24 3.81 -10.83
N LEU A 37 6.98 3.65 -11.22
CA LEU A 37 5.83 4.11 -10.44
C LEU A 37 5.71 3.37 -9.10
N LEU A 38 5.92 2.04 -9.07
CA LEU A 38 5.91 1.27 -7.83
C LEU A 38 7.02 1.72 -6.86
N ARG A 39 8.22 2.01 -7.37
CA ARG A 39 9.31 2.57 -6.57
C ARG A 39 8.98 3.96 -6.03
N LYS A 40 8.38 4.83 -6.84
CA LYS A 40 7.91 6.14 -6.40
C LYS A 40 6.87 6.01 -5.29
N ARG A 41 5.88 5.13 -5.46
CA ARG A 41 4.86 4.84 -4.45
C ARG A 41 5.49 4.34 -3.16
N ALA A 42 6.45 3.42 -3.23
CA ALA A 42 7.20 2.96 -2.05
C ALA A 42 7.92 4.10 -1.35
N GLY A 43 8.56 5.01 -2.10
CA GLY A 43 9.22 6.19 -1.52
C GLY A 43 8.25 7.09 -0.75
N GLU A 44 7.07 7.35 -1.31
CA GLU A 44 6.06 8.20 -0.66
C GLU A 44 5.41 7.51 0.56
N VAL A 45 5.18 6.19 0.50
CA VAL A 45 4.71 5.42 1.66
C VAL A 45 5.77 5.38 2.75
N GLY A 46 7.05 5.18 2.41
CA GLY A 46 8.13 5.12 3.39
C GLY A 46 8.34 6.44 4.12
N LYS A 47 8.13 7.58 3.44
CA LYS A 47 8.10 8.90 4.10
C LYS A 47 6.90 9.04 5.04
N ALA A 48 5.74 8.53 4.65
CA ALA A 48 4.53 8.57 5.45
C ALA A 48 4.59 7.60 6.65
N TRP A 49 5.28 6.46 6.52
CA TRP A 49 5.38 5.36 7.50
C TRP A 49 6.86 5.01 7.77
N PRO A 50 7.61 5.92 8.41
CA PRO A 50 9.06 5.79 8.56
C PRO A 50 9.48 4.61 9.45
N LEU A 51 8.72 4.24 10.48
CA LEU A 51 9.10 3.12 11.35
C LEU A 51 8.84 1.77 10.66
N LEU A 52 7.75 1.67 9.89
CA LEU A 52 7.48 0.53 9.02
C LEU A 52 8.59 0.34 7.98
N ALA A 53 8.97 1.41 7.27
CA ALA A 53 10.03 1.34 6.26
C ALA A 53 11.40 1.06 6.89
N GLY A 54 11.73 1.75 7.98
CA GLY A 54 13.00 1.60 8.70
C GLY A 54 13.18 0.19 9.29
N SER A 55 12.14 -0.38 9.89
CA SER A 55 12.20 -1.71 10.51
C SER A 55 12.36 -2.86 9.50
N LEU A 56 11.87 -2.69 8.27
CA LEU A 56 12.09 -3.65 7.18
C LEU A 56 13.44 -3.44 6.48
N GLY A 57 14.05 -2.26 6.63
CA GLY A 57 15.37 -1.93 6.11
C GLY A 57 15.49 -2.19 4.59
N PRO A 58 16.58 -2.83 4.12
CA PRO A 58 16.77 -3.15 2.70
C PRO A 58 15.65 -3.99 2.08
N ALA A 59 14.91 -4.74 2.90
CA ALA A 59 13.82 -5.58 2.42
C ALA A 59 12.50 -4.81 2.25
N TYR A 60 12.42 -3.56 2.69
CA TYR A 60 11.23 -2.71 2.54
C TYR A 60 10.80 -2.59 1.08
N LEU A 61 11.70 -2.14 0.21
CA LEU A 61 11.40 -1.88 -1.19
C LEU A 61 10.95 -3.13 -1.95
N PRO A 62 11.66 -4.27 -1.93
CA PRO A 62 11.21 -5.45 -2.64
C PRO A 62 9.88 -6.00 -2.10
N ARG A 63 9.66 -6.01 -0.78
CA ARG A 63 8.39 -6.47 -0.19
C ARG A 63 7.23 -5.56 -0.55
N PHE A 64 7.42 -4.25 -0.48
CA PHE A 64 6.38 -3.29 -0.85
C PHE A 64 6.03 -3.42 -2.34
N VAL A 65 7.02 -3.50 -3.22
CA VAL A 65 6.81 -3.64 -4.67
C VAL A 65 6.07 -4.94 -5.00
N GLN A 66 6.44 -6.05 -4.35
CA GLN A 66 5.75 -7.33 -4.50
C GLN A 66 4.30 -7.25 -4.04
N TRP A 67 4.05 -6.66 -2.88
CA TRP A 67 2.70 -6.48 -2.35
C TRP A 67 1.84 -5.57 -3.22
N ALA A 68 2.41 -4.46 -3.71
CA ALA A 68 1.72 -3.44 -4.48
C ALA A 68 1.51 -3.80 -5.96
N ALA A 69 2.18 -4.85 -6.46
CA ALA A 69 2.03 -5.30 -7.83
C ALA A 69 0.57 -5.67 -8.14
N GLY A 70 0.00 -5.07 -9.20
CA GLY A 70 -1.40 -5.28 -9.59
C GLY A 70 -2.43 -4.60 -8.68
N ARG A 71 -2.02 -3.80 -7.69
CA ARG A 71 -2.94 -3.07 -6.82
C ARG A 71 -2.97 -1.59 -7.19
N PRO A 72 -4.16 -0.97 -7.38
CA PRO A 72 -4.25 0.47 -7.55
C PRO A 72 -3.71 1.19 -6.29
N PRO A 73 -3.11 2.39 -6.44
CA PRO A 73 -2.69 3.22 -5.32
C PRO A 73 -3.92 3.79 -4.60
N ALA A 74 -3.91 3.74 -3.26
CA ALA A 74 -4.92 4.37 -2.42
C ALA A 74 -4.39 5.65 -1.73
N GLY A 75 -3.15 6.04 -2.02
CA GLY A 75 -2.44 7.15 -1.37
C GLY A 75 -1.53 6.66 -0.25
N SER A 76 -0.49 7.43 0.06
CA SER A 76 0.64 6.98 0.89
C SER A 76 0.23 6.51 2.29
N TYR A 77 -0.75 7.17 2.90
CA TYR A 77 -1.26 6.78 4.21
C TYR A 77 -2.02 5.45 4.16
N ALA A 78 -3.02 5.35 3.27
CA ALA A 78 -3.86 4.16 3.13
C ALA A 78 -3.07 2.94 2.64
N ASP A 79 -2.10 3.15 1.75
CA ASP A 79 -1.20 2.10 1.27
C ASP A 79 -0.31 1.58 2.39
N GLY A 80 0.26 2.45 3.23
CA GLY A 80 1.06 2.03 4.37
C GLY A 80 0.24 1.29 5.42
N LEU A 81 -0.99 1.73 5.69
CA LEU A 81 -1.92 1.04 6.58
C LEU A 81 -2.24 -0.37 6.06
N ALA A 82 -2.62 -0.50 4.79
CA ALA A 82 -2.93 -1.78 4.18
C ALA A 82 -1.71 -2.72 4.10
N PHE A 83 -0.52 -2.18 3.86
CA PHE A 83 0.71 -2.95 3.84
C PHE A 83 1.10 -3.45 5.25
N ALA A 84 0.99 -2.59 6.27
CA ALA A 84 1.23 -2.99 7.66
C ALA A 84 0.26 -4.09 8.12
N HIS A 85 -1.02 -3.99 7.77
CA HIS A 85 -1.99 -5.06 8.03
C HIS A 85 -1.65 -6.36 7.30
N HIS A 86 -1.21 -6.28 6.05
CA HIS A 86 -0.78 -7.45 5.29
C HIS A 86 0.38 -8.18 5.97
N LEU A 87 1.41 -7.45 6.41
CA LEU A 87 2.54 -8.02 7.16
C LEU A 87 2.10 -8.57 8.51
N ARG A 88 1.17 -7.91 9.21
CA ARG A 88 0.61 -8.41 10.48
C ARG A 88 -0.07 -9.76 10.28
N ALA A 89 -0.89 -9.89 9.24
CA ALA A 89 -1.58 -11.14 8.90
C ALA A 89 -0.60 -12.26 8.52
N ALA A 90 0.56 -11.91 7.96
CA ALA A 90 1.64 -12.86 7.65
C ALA A 90 2.55 -13.17 8.85
N ASN A 91 2.33 -12.56 10.03
CA ASN A 91 3.26 -12.58 11.18
C ASN A 91 4.67 -12.06 10.85
N GLU A 92 4.78 -11.16 9.87
CA GLU A 92 6.04 -10.56 9.41
C GLU A 92 6.19 -9.09 9.83
N LEU A 93 5.25 -8.54 10.61
CA LEU A 93 5.28 -7.14 11.04
C LEU A 93 6.24 -6.94 12.24
N PRO A 94 7.36 -6.20 12.07
CA PRO A 94 8.29 -5.93 13.15
C PRO A 94 7.67 -5.07 14.27
N ASP A 95 8.27 -5.09 15.46
CA ASP A 95 7.71 -4.44 16.65
C ASP A 95 7.54 -2.92 16.48
N LEU A 96 8.56 -2.22 15.97
CA LEU A 96 8.48 -0.76 15.73
C LEU A 96 7.40 -0.40 14.70
N ALA A 97 7.18 -1.26 13.70
CA ALA A 97 6.11 -1.06 12.72
C ALA A 97 4.73 -1.32 13.33
N ARG A 98 4.64 -2.24 14.30
CA ARG A 98 3.42 -2.52 15.05
C ARG A 98 3.04 -1.35 15.95
N GLU A 99 4.01 -0.76 16.64
CA GLU A 99 3.81 0.45 17.44
C GLU A 99 3.32 1.62 16.56
N GLU A 100 3.93 1.82 15.39
CA GLU A 100 3.49 2.86 14.45
C GLU A 100 2.06 2.62 13.95
N LEU A 101 1.71 1.37 13.65
CA LEU A 101 0.35 0.98 13.24
C LEU A 101 -0.65 1.27 14.37
N GLU A 102 -0.37 0.84 15.59
CA GLU A 102 -1.25 1.02 16.75
C GLU A 102 -1.43 2.49 17.15
N ALA A 103 -0.41 3.32 16.96
CA ALA A 103 -0.49 4.76 17.21
C ALA A 103 -1.40 5.49 16.20
N ARG A 104 -1.55 4.93 14.99
CA ARG A 104 -2.27 5.54 13.87
C ARG A 104 -3.66 4.94 13.64
N GLU A 105 -3.91 3.74 14.18
CA GLU A 105 -5.24 3.15 14.20
C GLU A 105 -6.15 3.94 15.16
N PRO A 106 -7.37 4.31 14.74
CA PRO A 106 -8.35 4.84 15.68
C PRO A 106 -8.64 3.75 16.72
N LYS A 107 -8.24 4.00 17.98
CA LYS A 107 -8.52 3.09 19.08
C LYS A 107 -10.02 2.84 19.13
N ALA A 108 -10.43 1.58 18.96
CA ALA A 108 -11.82 1.21 19.14
C ALA A 108 -12.28 1.69 20.52
N PRO A 109 -13.46 2.34 20.63
CA PRO A 109 -13.92 2.83 21.93
C PRO A 109 -13.99 1.64 22.87
N ILE A 110 -13.33 1.77 24.03
CA ILE A 110 -13.35 0.78 25.11
C ILE A 110 -14.82 0.53 25.45
N ARG A 111 -15.42 -0.53 24.91
CA ARG A 111 -16.79 -0.92 25.24
C ARG A 111 -16.81 -1.39 26.69
N ARG A 112 -17.04 -0.45 27.60
CA ARG A 112 -17.89 -0.61 28.78
C ARG A 112 -17.57 -1.81 29.67
N TRP A 113 -16.31 -1.95 30.09
CA TRP A 113 -15.91 -2.83 31.20
C TRP A 113 -16.53 -2.42 32.57
N PHE A 114 -17.20 -1.26 32.63
CA PHE A 114 -18.10 -0.88 33.73
C PHE A 114 -19.55 -1.29 33.43
N LYS A 115 -19.86 -2.59 33.46
CA LYS A 115 -21.22 -3.04 33.78
C LYS A 115 -21.19 -3.98 34.99
N ARG A 116 -21.53 -3.39 36.14
CA ARG A 116 -22.24 -3.96 37.30
C ARG A 116 -21.60 -5.19 37.96
N ARG A 117 -20.89 -4.98 39.08
CA ARG A 117 -20.99 -5.90 40.23
C ARG A 117 -22.17 -5.43 41.09
N PRO A 118 -23.25 -6.22 41.25
CA PRO A 118 -24.13 -5.99 42.38
C PRO A 118 -23.38 -6.46 43.63
N ILE A 119 -23.18 -5.54 44.58
CA ILE A 119 -22.80 -5.90 45.94
C ILE A 119 -24.05 -6.58 46.52
N ARG A 120 -23.94 -7.86 46.87
CA ARG A 120 -24.93 -8.56 47.71
C ARG A 120 -24.68 -8.20 49.16
#